data_AF-A0A2S6WGQ5-F1
#
_entry.id   AF-A0A2S6WGQ5-F1
#
_cell.length_a   1.000
_cell.length_b   1.000
_cell.length_c   1.000
_cell.angle_alpha   90.00
_cell.angle_beta   90.00
_cell.angle_gamma   90.00
#
_symmetry.space_group_name_H-M   'P 1'
#
loop_
_entity.id
_entity.type
_entity.pdbx_description
1 polymer ?
#
loop_
_entity_poly.entity_id
_entity_poly.type
_entity_poly.pdbx_seq_one_letter_code
_entity_poly.pdbx_strand_id
1 'polypeptide(L)'
;MTVTEAAGERLIRIGEVARGAGVSVRAVRYYEQQGLLIAERSPSGQRLYRQDAVTLVRFFQQMFAAGLTSRRITELLPCWDSGHTDAGQRAMLRAERDRIQAKVDDLQAALDRLDEVIAITDTHP
;
A
#
# COMPACT_ATOMS: atom_id res chain seq x y z
N MET A 1 7.96 -24.81 -21.38
CA MET A 1 7.91 -23.91 -22.55
C MET A 1 6.56 -23.20 -22.54
N THR A 2 6.50 -22.04 -21.89
CA THR A 2 5.53 -20.96 -22.16
C THR A 2 6.21 -19.69 -21.68
N VAL A 3 6.80 -18.98 -22.63
CA VAL A 3 7.28 -17.62 -22.47
C VAL A 3 6.02 -16.77 -22.31
N THR A 4 5.73 -16.32 -21.09
CA THR A 4 4.74 -15.26 -20.89
C THR A 4 5.35 -13.99 -21.46
N GLU A 5 4.86 -13.56 -22.62
CA GLU A 5 5.20 -12.30 -23.26
C GLU A 5 5.24 -11.17 -22.24
N ALA A 6 6.40 -10.52 -22.14
CA ALA A 6 6.55 -9.23 -21.52
C ALA A 6 5.61 -8.26 -22.26
N ALA A 7 4.46 -7.95 -21.64
CA ALA A 7 3.71 -6.75 -21.96
C ALA A 7 4.73 -5.60 -21.87
N GLY A 8 5.10 -5.03 -23.03
CA GLY A 8 6.20 -4.06 -23.12
C GLY A 8 6.14 -3.06 -21.98
N GLU A 9 7.23 -2.97 -21.20
CA GLU A 9 7.33 -2.20 -19.97
C GLU A 9 7.02 -0.73 -20.25
N ARG A 10 5.74 -0.37 -20.15
CA ARG A 10 5.33 1.01 -20.26
C ARG A 10 5.76 1.71 -18.99
N LEU A 11 6.78 2.54 -19.17
CA LEU A 11 7.25 3.44 -18.15
C LEU A 11 6.40 4.71 -18.15
N ILE A 12 6.04 5.18 -16.96
CA ILE A 12 5.25 6.38 -16.71
C ILE A 12 6.04 7.37 -15.86
N ARG A 13 5.80 8.67 -16.07
CA ARG A 13 6.52 9.72 -15.34
C ARG A 13 6.03 9.82 -13.90
N ILE A 14 6.86 10.40 -13.04
CA ILE A 14 6.52 10.63 -11.62
C ILE A 14 5.19 11.38 -11.42
N GLY A 15 4.88 12.33 -12.30
CA GLY A 15 3.63 13.09 -12.25
C GLY A 15 2.40 12.27 -12.63
N GLU A 16 2.57 11.27 -13.50
CA GLU A 16 1.50 10.33 -13.88
C GLU A 16 1.25 9.33 -12.75
N VAL A 17 2.31 8.83 -12.10
CA VAL A 17 2.18 8.01 -10.89
C VAL A 17 1.43 8.77 -9.80
N ALA A 18 1.87 10.00 -9.51
CA ALA A 18 1.28 10.86 -8.49
C ALA A 18 -0.20 11.11 -8.75
N ARG A 19 -0.55 11.52 -9.98
CA ARG A 19 -1.94 11.77 -10.38
C ARG A 19 -2.78 10.49 -10.34
N GLY A 20 -2.27 9.40 -10.89
CA GLY A 20 -2.97 8.12 -10.93
C GLY A 20 -3.25 7.57 -9.55
N ALA A 21 -2.31 7.72 -8.61
CA ALA A 21 -2.48 7.25 -7.24
C ALA A 21 -3.15 8.27 -6.30
N GLY A 22 -3.40 9.51 -6.73
CA GLY A 22 -3.99 10.54 -5.89
C GLY A 22 -3.03 11.03 -4.78
N VAL A 23 -1.72 11.04 -5.04
CA VAL A 23 -0.70 11.51 -4.09
C VAL A 23 0.10 12.68 -4.66
N SER A 24 0.85 13.36 -3.79
CA SER A 24 1.82 14.35 -4.26
C SER A 24 3.03 13.68 -4.91
N VAL A 25 3.70 14.39 -5.82
CA VAL A 25 5.02 13.98 -6.35
C VAL A 25 6.04 13.79 -5.20
N ARG A 26 5.94 14.59 -4.13
CA ARG A 26 6.78 14.43 -2.94
C ARG A 26 6.57 13.07 -2.27
N ALA A 27 5.32 12.58 -2.19
CA ALA A 27 5.03 11.25 -1.65
C ALA A 27 5.64 10.14 -2.53
N VAL A 28 5.53 10.25 -3.86
CA VAL A 28 6.17 9.27 -4.77
C VAL A 28 7.69 9.24 -4.57
N ARG A 29 8.34 10.40 -4.43
CA ARG A 29 9.78 10.48 -4.10
C ARG A 29 10.09 9.89 -2.74
N TYR A 30 9.23 10.09 -1.75
CA TYR A 30 9.41 9.48 -0.44
C TYR A 30 9.35 7.95 -0.55
N TYR A 31 8.38 7.38 -1.27
CA TYR A 31 8.30 5.93 -1.48
C TYR A 31 9.53 5.38 -2.22
N GLU A 32 10.04 6.10 -3.24
CA GLU A 32 11.32 5.77 -3.87
C GLU A 32 12.49 5.76 -2.87
N GLN A 33 12.60 6.79 -2.02
CA GLN A 33 13.65 6.88 -1.00
C GLN A 33 13.58 5.76 0.04
N GLN A 34 12.38 5.24 0.32
CA GLN A 34 12.18 4.11 1.24
C GLN A 34 12.41 2.75 0.56
N GLY A 35 12.76 2.72 -0.73
CA GLY A 35 12.92 1.48 -1.51
C GLY A 35 11.59 0.80 -1.86
N LEU A 36 10.47 1.49 -1.70
CA LEU A 36 9.13 0.99 -2.02
C LEU A 36 8.79 1.12 -3.50
N LEU A 37 9.47 2.03 -4.20
CA LEU A 37 9.40 2.17 -5.65
C LEU A 37 10.81 2.23 -6.21
N ILE A 38 10.99 1.63 -7.38
CA ILE A 38 12.24 1.70 -8.13
C ILE A 38 11.98 2.59 -9.35
N ALA A 39 12.80 3.62 -9.50
CA ALA A 39 12.76 4.52 -10.64
C ALA A 39 13.87 4.16 -11.63
N GLU A 40 13.50 4.03 -12.89
CA GLU A 40 14.43 4.06 -13.99
C GLU A 40 14.71 5.51 -14.42
N ARG A 41 15.87 5.72 -15.04
CA ARG A 41 16.22 7.02 -15.60
C ARG A 41 16.17 6.97 -17.11
N SER A 42 15.34 7.83 -17.69
CA SER A 42 15.36 8.08 -19.14
C SER A 42 16.73 8.63 -19.58
N PRO A 43 17.08 8.59 -20.88
CA PRO A 43 18.28 9.24 -21.42
C PRO A 43 18.38 10.74 -21.08
N SER A 44 17.26 11.45 -20.96
CA SER A 44 17.21 12.87 -20.56
C SER A 44 17.22 13.09 -19.04
N GLY A 45 17.46 12.04 -18.23
CA GLY A 45 17.55 12.11 -16.77
C GLY A 45 16.22 12.14 -16.00
N GLN A 46 15.07 12.05 -16.68
CA GLN A 46 13.74 11.97 -16.04
C GLN A 46 13.55 10.64 -15.32
N ARG A 47 12.83 10.68 -14.18
CA ARG A 47 12.39 9.49 -13.44
C ARG A 47 11.18 8.85 -14.11
N LEU A 48 11.31 7.56 -14.34
CA LEU A 48 10.34 6.71 -14.97
C LEU A 48 10.04 5.53 -14.05
N TYR A 49 8.78 5.12 -13.98
CA TYR A 49 8.33 4.02 -13.13
C TYR A 49 7.52 3.05 -13.97
N ARG A 50 7.51 1.77 -13.60
CA ARG A 50 6.62 0.79 -14.21
C ARG A 50 5.16 1.20 -14.07
N GLN A 51 4.33 0.74 -15.01
CA GLN A 51 2.91 1.07 -15.06
C GLN A 51 2.14 0.66 -13.78
N ASP A 52 2.57 -0.41 -13.12
CA ASP A 52 2.00 -0.91 -11.86
C ASP A 52 2.34 -0.06 -10.63
N ALA A 53 3.24 0.93 -10.76
CA ALA A 53 3.58 1.85 -9.66
C ALA A 53 2.35 2.56 -9.08
N VAL A 54 1.32 2.86 -9.89
CA VAL A 54 0.07 3.45 -9.39
C VAL A 54 -0.64 2.50 -8.42
N THR A 55 -0.71 1.21 -8.76
CA THR A 55 -1.34 0.19 -7.91
C THR A 55 -0.54 -0.01 -6.64
N LEU A 56 0.79 -0.08 -6.74
CA LEU A 56 1.68 -0.19 -5.58
C LEU A 56 1.54 1.00 -4.63
N VAL A 57 1.51 2.23 -5.15
CA VAL A 57 1.34 3.42 -4.30
C VAL A 57 0.02 3.39 -3.54
N ARG A 58 -1.10 3.02 -4.20
CA ARG A 58 -2.39 2.89 -3.53
C ARG A 58 -2.36 1.82 -2.45
N PHE A 59 -1.72 0.69 -2.71
CA PHE A 59 -1.51 -0.35 -1.72
C PHE A 59 -0.71 0.17 -0.52
N PHE A 60 0.39 0.91 -0.74
CA PHE A 60 1.17 1.49 0.34
C PHE A 60 0.33 2.46 1.19
N GLN A 61 -0.51 3.29 0.56
CA GLN A 61 -1.41 4.18 1.30
C GLN A 61 -2.36 3.41 2.21
N GLN A 62 -2.92 2.29 1.75
CA GLN A 62 -3.77 1.43 2.58
C GLN A 62 -3.00 0.84 3.76
N MET A 63 -1.78 0.36 3.51
CA MET A 63 -0.93 -0.20 4.57
C MET A 63 -0.52 0.86 5.60
N PHE A 64 -0.16 2.07 5.17
CA PHE A 64 0.11 3.19 6.07
C PHE A 64 -1.11 3.58 6.90
N ALA A 65 -2.31 3.63 6.29
CA ALA A 65 -3.56 3.88 7.01
C ALA A 65 -3.87 2.78 8.04
N ALA A 66 -3.50 1.54 7.75
CA ALA A 66 -3.57 0.41 8.68
C ALA A 66 -2.45 0.41 9.75
N GLY A 67 -1.58 1.43 9.76
CA GLY A 67 -0.54 1.64 10.75
C GLY A 67 0.77 0.88 10.48
N LEU A 68 0.98 0.36 9.27
CA LEU A 68 2.26 -0.25 8.90
C LEU A 68 3.31 0.83 8.65
N THR A 69 4.56 0.54 8.97
CA THR A 69 5.70 1.41 8.68
C THR A 69 6.25 1.13 7.28
N SER A 70 7.01 2.08 6.71
CA SER A 70 7.65 1.90 5.41
C SER A 70 8.56 0.67 5.42
N ARG A 71 9.33 0.47 6.48
CA ARG A 71 10.16 -0.71 6.71
C ARG A 71 9.36 -2.00 6.61
N ARG A 72 8.23 -2.10 7.31
CA ARG A 72 7.36 -3.29 7.26
C ARG A 72 6.83 -3.54 5.86
N ILE A 73 6.40 -2.49 5.17
CA ILE A 73 5.89 -2.61 3.79
C ILE A 73 7.02 -3.10 2.86
N THR A 74 8.25 -2.60 3.01
CA THR A 74 9.40 -3.07 2.22
C THR A 74 9.71 -4.54 2.49
N GLU A 75 9.58 -5.02 3.73
CA GLU A 75 9.74 -6.45 4.08
C GLU A 75 8.67 -7.34 3.39
N LEU A 76 7.51 -6.79 3.03
CA LEU A 76 6.42 -7.51 2.37
C LEU A 76 6.52 -7.49 0.83
N LEU A 77 7.19 -6.50 0.24
CA LEU A 77 7.29 -6.33 -1.21
C LEU A 77 7.87 -7.53 -1.99
N PRO A 78 8.90 -8.25 -1.51
CA PRO A 78 9.42 -9.41 -2.23
C PRO A 78 8.36 -10.49 -2.54
N CYS A 79 7.34 -10.59 -1.67
CA CYS A 79 6.21 -11.50 -1.85
C CYS A 79 5.30 -11.08 -3.02
N TRP A 80 5.15 -9.76 -3.21
CA TRP A 80 4.36 -9.16 -4.29
C TRP A 80 5.03 -9.37 -5.65
N ASP A 81 6.34 -9.12 -5.74
CA ASP A 81 7.07 -9.17 -7.00
C ASP A 81 7.35 -10.59 -7.49
N SER A 82 7.74 -11.48 -6.58
CA SER A 82 8.10 -12.86 -6.95
C SER A 82 6.90 -13.78 -7.07
N GLY A 83 5.75 -13.44 -6.46
CA GLY A 83 4.61 -14.33 -6.27
C GLY A 83 4.92 -15.54 -5.37
N HIS A 84 6.14 -15.61 -4.82
CA HIS A 84 6.60 -16.69 -3.96
C HIS A 84 6.85 -16.14 -2.56
N THR A 85 6.51 -16.94 -1.57
CA THR A 85 6.77 -16.63 -0.17
C THR A 85 7.43 -17.82 0.50
N ASP A 86 8.37 -17.58 1.40
CA ASP A 86 8.82 -18.61 2.34
C ASP A 86 7.88 -18.69 3.56
N ALA A 87 8.15 -19.65 4.45
CA ALA A 87 7.32 -19.84 5.65
C ALA A 87 7.38 -18.64 6.61
N GLY A 88 8.53 -17.98 6.73
CA GLY A 88 8.71 -16.81 7.59
C GLY A 88 7.96 -15.59 7.06
N GLN A 89 8.05 -15.34 5.75
CA GLN A 89 7.29 -14.29 5.07
C GLN A 89 5.78 -14.50 5.19
N ARG A 90 5.30 -15.74 5.03
CA ARG A 90 3.87 -16.06 5.27
C ARG A 90 3.45 -15.83 6.72
N ALA A 91 4.30 -16.20 7.69
CA ALA A 91 4.02 -15.96 9.09
C ALA A 91 3.93 -14.46 9.40
N MET A 92 4.84 -13.66 8.85
CA MET A 92 4.83 -12.20 8.97
C MET A 92 3.56 -11.58 8.36
N LEU A 93 3.16 -11.99 7.15
CA LEU A 93 1.92 -11.56 6.51
C LEU A 93 0.69 -11.86 7.38
N ARG A 94 0.62 -13.08 7.94
CA ARG A 94 -0.48 -13.48 8.84
C ARG A 94 -0.48 -12.65 10.13
N ALA A 95 0.68 -12.43 10.73
CA ALA A 95 0.80 -11.61 11.94
C ALA A 95 0.34 -10.17 11.72
N GLU A 96 0.72 -9.53 10.61
CA GLU A 96 0.25 -8.18 10.28
C GLU A 96 -1.26 -8.17 9.98
N ARG A 97 -1.78 -9.20 9.28
CA ARG A 97 -3.22 -9.35 9.05
C ARG A 97 -3.99 -9.47 10.37
N ASP A 98 -3.51 -10.28 11.31
CA ASP A 98 -4.18 -10.49 12.60
C ASP A 98 -4.09 -9.23 13.47
N ARG A 99 -2.97 -8.49 13.41
CA ARG A 99 -2.85 -7.19 14.07
C ARG A 99 -3.85 -6.17 13.51
N ILE A 100 -4.03 -6.11 12.19
CA ILE A 100 -5.04 -5.26 11.56
C ILE A 100 -6.44 -5.69 11.98
N GLN A 101 -6.72 -6.99 12.01
CA GLN A 101 -8.03 -7.51 12.43
C GLN A 101 -8.36 -7.12 13.87
N ALA A 102 -7.43 -7.27 14.81
CA ALA A 102 -7.65 -6.85 16.20
C ALA A 102 -8.02 -5.35 16.29
N LYS A 103 -7.37 -4.50 15.50
CA LYS A 103 -7.70 -3.07 15.45
C LYS A 103 -9.08 -2.79 14.83
N VAL A 104 -9.50 -3.59 13.84
CA VAL A 104 -10.85 -3.52 13.28
C VAL A 104 -11.88 -3.89 14.35
N ASP A 105 -11.64 -4.95 15.10
CA ASP A 105 -12.53 -5.42 16.16
C ASP A 105 -12.68 -4.36 17.26
N ASP A 106 -11.57 -3.74 17.68
CA ASP A 106 -11.58 -2.62 18.66
C ASP A 106 -12.37 -1.41 18.16
N LEU A 107 -12.18 -1.03 16.88
CA LEU A 107 -12.90 0.09 16.28
C LEU A 107 -14.40 -0.21 16.13
N GLN A 108 -14.77 -1.46 15.81
CA GLN A 108 -16.16 -1.87 15.71
C GLN A 108 -16.84 -1.78 17.08
N ALA A 109 -16.20 -2.28 18.14
CA ALA A 109 -16.73 -2.15 19.50
C ALA A 109 -16.90 -0.68 19.93
N ALA A 110 -15.99 0.20 19.51
CA ALA A 110 -16.11 1.64 19.76
C ALA A 110 -17.28 2.28 19.00
N LEU A 111 -17.51 1.88 17.74
CA LEU A 111 -18.67 2.32 16.96
C LEU A 111 -19.98 1.87 17.61
N ASP A 112 -20.08 0.60 17.98
CA ASP A 112 -21.26 0.05 18.64
C ASP A 112 -21.58 0.84 19.92
N ARG A 113 -20.55 1.21 20.70
CA ARG A 113 -20.72 2.03 21.90
C ARG A 113 -21.16 3.47 21.61
N LEU A 114 -20.69 4.07 20.53
CA LEU A 114 -21.13 5.41 20.10
C LEU A 114 -22.59 5.38 19.65
N ASP A 115 -23.01 4.33 18.93
CA ASP A 115 -24.40 4.17 18.49
C ASP A 115 -25.36 4.05 19.69
N GLU A 116 -24.96 3.34 20.75
CA GLU A 116 -25.73 3.31 22.00
C GLU A 116 -25.89 4.71 22.64
N VAL A 117 -24.82 5.52 22.66
CA VAL A 117 -24.88 6.88 23.21
C VAL A 117 -25.80 7.77 22.36
N ILE A 118 -25.69 7.68 21.03
CA ILE A 118 -26.52 8.44 20.10
C ILE A 118 -28.00 8.09 20.30
N ALA A 119 -28.34 6.80 20.44
CA ALA A 119 -29.72 6.37 20.67
C ALA A 119 -30.32 6.92 21.98
N ILE A 120 -29.51 7.03 23.03
CA ILE A 120 -29.93 7.66 24.30
C ILE A 120 -30.16 9.16 24.11
N THR A 121 -29.29 9.86 23.38
CA THR A 121 -29.43 11.30 23.18
C THR A 121 -30.60 11.64 22.25
N ASP A 122 -30.86 10.83 21.23
CA ASP A 122 -31.96 11.07 20.28
C ASP A 122 -33.34 10.83 20.89
N THR A 123 -33.41 10.06 21.99
CA THR A 123 -34.65 9.79 22.71
C THR A 123 -34.98 10.83 23.79
N HIS A 124 -34.11 11.81 24.04
CA HIS A 124 -34.34 12.89 25.01
C HIS A 124 -34.29 14.26 24.30
N PRO A 125 -35.44 14.89 23.98
CA PRO A 125 -35.50 16.18 23.30
C PRO A 125 -34.94 17.34 24.13
#